data_AF-A0A1V4VKK3-F1
#
_entry.id   AF-A0A1V4VKK3-F1
#
_cell.length_a   1.000
_cell.length_b   1.000
_cell.length_c   1.000
_cell.angle_alpha   90.00
_cell.angle_beta   90.00
_cell.angle_gamma   90.00
#
_symmetry.space_group_name_H-M   'P 1'
#
loop_
_entity.id
_entity.type
_entity.pdbx_description
1 polymer ?
#
loop_
_entity_poly.entity_id
_entity_poly.type
_entity_poly.pdbx_seq_one_letter_code
_entity_poly.pdbx_strand_id
1 'polypeptide(L)'
;MAGTNDGFVSKLKSDLSGPLQASTYIGGPNGSSYSKAITCSGGEVYIAGYTTSANYPTTPGAYQLNLKSQDAFVTRLNSTLSGPLVASTYLGGSSSEYGTAVAVREGNVYVAGYSNSTDYPVTSGVYQGTKAGVNDAFVAELTGPSSSHLTTTQRFCPTSRLTRGHL
;
A
#
# COMPACT_ATOMS: atom_id res chain seq x y z
N MET A 1 5.39 -14.23 15.21
CA MET A 1 6.02 -13.64 14.01
C MET A 1 7.28 -14.43 13.76
N ALA A 2 7.27 -15.32 12.76
CA ALA A 2 8.45 -16.09 12.36
C ALA A 2 8.23 -16.57 10.92
N GLY A 3 8.16 -15.61 9.99
CA GLY A 3 8.31 -15.88 8.57
C GLY A 3 9.78 -16.15 8.22
N THR A 4 10.07 -16.53 6.97
CA THR A 4 11.45 -16.69 6.49
C THR A 4 12.17 -15.34 6.39
N ASN A 5 11.46 -14.32 5.91
CA ASN A 5 11.93 -12.94 5.85
C ASN A 5 10.78 -12.04 6.31
N ASP A 6 11.05 -11.11 7.22
CA ASP A 6 10.09 -10.10 7.64
C ASP A 6 10.61 -8.70 7.26
N GLY A 7 9.69 -7.81 6.88
CA GLY A 7 10.00 -6.41 6.71
C GLY A 7 10.30 -5.77 8.07
N PHE A 8 10.97 -4.61 8.07
CA PHE A 8 11.11 -3.82 9.28
C PHE A 8 10.93 -2.34 8.98
N VAL A 9 10.55 -1.59 10.00
CA VAL A 9 10.50 -0.14 10.00
C VAL A 9 11.26 0.36 11.21
N SER A 10 12.12 1.35 11.00
CA SER A 10 12.98 1.91 12.04
C SER A 10 12.88 3.43 12.03
N LYS A 11 12.65 4.02 13.20
CA LYS A 11 12.62 5.46 13.43
C LYS A 11 13.92 5.89 14.09
N LEU A 12 14.65 6.76 13.42
CA LEU A 12 15.89 7.36 13.93
C LEU A 12 15.66 8.84 14.24
N LYS A 13 16.58 9.44 15.00
CA LYS A 13 16.64 10.91 15.07
C LYS A 13 16.93 11.48 13.68
N SER A 14 16.43 12.69 13.41
CA SER A 14 16.63 13.38 12.13
C SER A 14 18.09 13.69 11.83
N ASP A 15 18.92 13.86 12.86
CA ASP A 15 20.37 14.05 12.75
C ASP A 15 21.15 12.73 12.69
N LEU A 16 20.45 11.59 12.68
CA LEU A 16 21.01 10.23 12.70
C LEU A 16 21.94 9.96 13.90
N SER A 17 21.84 10.74 14.97
CA SER A 17 22.66 10.57 16.17
C SER A 17 21.98 9.68 17.20
N GLY A 18 22.78 9.04 18.05
CA GLY A 18 22.30 8.27 19.19
C GLY A 18 21.56 6.98 18.82
N PRO A 19 20.78 6.40 19.76
CA PRO A 19 20.12 5.12 19.54
C PRO A 19 18.88 5.26 18.64
N LEU A 20 18.43 4.12 18.12
CA LEU A 20 17.15 3.94 17.46
C LEU A 20 16.00 4.39 18.38
N GLN A 21 15.09 5.22 17.89
CA GLN A 21 13.95 5.68 18.69
C GLN A 21 12.85 4.63 18.80
N ALA A 22 12.59 3.91 17.71
CA ALA A 22 11.65 2.80 17.67
C ALA A 22 11.98 1.91 16.47
N SER A 23 11.68 0.62 16.57
CA SER A 23 11.69 -0.29 15.43
C SER A 23 10.74 -1.44 15.66
N THR A 24 10.19 -1.95 14.57
CA THR A 24 9.32 -3.13 14.60
C THR A 24 9.49 -3.93 13.32
N TYR A 25 9.31 -5.24 13.44
CA TYR A 25 9.19 -6.14 12.31
C TYR A 25 7.74 -6.23 11.85
N ILE A 26 7.56 -6.46 10.55
CA ILE A 26 6.24 -6.68 9.97
C ILE A 26 6.29 -7.81 8.94
N GLY A 27 5.47 -8.81 9.23
CA GLY A 27 5.31 -9.99 8.41
C GLY A 27 4.43 -11.01 9.09
N GLY A 28 4.12 -12.09 8.37
CA GLY A 28 3.34 -13.21 8.86
C GLY A 28 4.18 -14.49 8.95
N PRO A 29 3.73 -15.50 9.70
CA PRO A 29 4.41 -16.80 9.76
C PRO A 29 4.45 -17.49 8.38
N ASN A 30 5.41 -18.40 8.20
CA ASN A 30 5.49 -19.32 7.06
C ASN A 30 5.52 -18.66 5.66
N GLY A 31 5.96 -17.41 5.56
CA GLY A 31 6.16 -16.73 4.28
C GLY A 31 7.25 -15.67 4.37
N SER A 32 7.45 -14.93 3.28
CA SER A 32 8.39 -13.80 3.24
C SER A 32 7.62 -12.52 2.99
N SER A 33 7.95 -11.47 3.75
CA SER A 33 7.39 -10.13 3.61
C SER A 33 8.52 -9.14 3.35
N TYR A 34 8.41 -8.35 2.29
CA TYR A 34 9.44 -7.38 1.93
C TYR A 34 8.83 -5.98 1.90
N SER A 35 9.24 -5.14 2.85
CA SER A 35 8.92 -3.70 2.81
C SER A 35 9.77 -3.03 1.72
N LYS A 36 9.13 -2.36 0.76
CA LYS A 36 9.81 -1.74 -0.40
C LYS A 36 9.71 -0.22 -0.42
N ALA A 37 8.64 0.34 0.14
CA ALA A 37 8.44 1.77 0.21
C ALA A 37 7.85 2.19 1.55
N ILE A 38 8.15 3.42 1.94
CA ILE A 38 7.66 4.05 3.17
C ILE A 38 7.34 5.52 2.91
N THR A 39 6.26 6.01 3.53
CA THR A 39 5.96 7.44 3.62
C THR A 39 5.32 7.75 4.97
N CYS A 40 5.32 9.02 5.35
CA CYS A 40 4.75 9.49 6.61
C CYS A 40 3.78 10.63 6.33
N SER A 41 2.61 10.61 6.97
CA SER A 41 1.62 11.68 6.89
C SER A 41 0.81 11.72 8.18
N GLY A 42 0.50 12.92 8.69
CA GLY A 42 -0.35 13.08 9.88
C GLY A 42 0.17 12.39 11.16
N GLY A 43 1.46 12.11 11.27
CA GLY A 43 2.01 11.37 12.41
C GLY A 43 1.78 9.85 12.33
N GLU A 44 1.42 9.34 11.17
CA GLU A 44 1.32 7.92 10.85
C GLU A 44 2.39 7.52 9.84
N VAL A 45 2.73 6.23 9.81
CA VAL A 45 3.73 5.65 8.91
C VAL A 45 3.02 4.65 8.01
N TYR A 46 3.23 4.76 6.70
CA TYR A 46 2.65 3.89 5.69
C TYR A 46 3.77 3.15 5.00
N ILE A 47 3.63 1.84 4.88
CA ILE A 47 4.56 0.99 4.16
C ILE A 47 3.84 0.24 3.06
N ALA A 48 4.50 0.10 1.93
CA ALA A 48 4.09 -0.79 0.86
C ALA A 48 5.18 -1.79 0.56
N GLY A 49 4.75 -2.96 0.10
CA GLY A 49 5.64 -4.07 -0.18
C GLY A 49 4.87 -5.20 -0.83
N TYR A 50 5.41 -6.40 -0.70
CA TYR A 50 4.73 -7.63 -1.10
C TYR A 50 5.05 -8.77 -0.13
N THR A 51 4.18 -9.76 -0.10
CA THR A 51 4.30 -10.89 0.82
C THR A 51 3.81 -12.19 0.20
N THR A 52 4.47 -13.29 0.55
CA THR A 52 3.99 -14.66 0.29
C THR A 52 3.36 -15.29 1.53
N SER A 53 3.30 -14.58 2.65
CA SER A 53 2.69 -15.09 3.89
C SER A 53 1.18 -14.94 3.83
N ALA A 54 0.45 -16.06 3.85
CA ALA A 54 -1.02 -16.07 3.94
C ALA A 54 -1.55 -15.49 5.26
N ASN A 55 -0.68 -15.39 6.27
CA ASN A 55 -0.97 -14.87 7.60
C ASN A 55 -0.27 -13.53 7.86
N TYR A 56 0.02 -12.75 6.83
CA TYR A 56 0.43 -11.35 6.99
C TYR A 56 -0.65 -10.60 7.79
N PRO A 57 -0.27 -9.76 8.77
CA PRO A 57 -1.24 -9.13 9.66
C PRO A 57 -2.11 -8.14 8.90
N THR A 58 -3.39 -8.47 8.71
CA THR A 58 -4.43 -7.57 8.17
C THR A 58 -5.31 -7.03 9.29
N THR A 59 -6.03 -5.93 9.03
CA THR A 59 -6.98 -5.36 9.99
C THR A 59 -8.43 -5.67 9.61
N PRO A 60 -9.38 -5.77 10.56
CA PRO A 60 -10.79 -5.91 10.25
C PRO A 60 -11.28 -4.82 9.28
N GLY A 61 -12.07 -5.20 8.27
CA GLY A 61 -12.56 -4.29 7.23
C GLY A 61 -11.50 -3.87 6.20
N ALA A 62 -10.34 -4.53 6.15
CA ALA A 62 -9.37 -4.35 5.08
C ALA A 62 -9.97 -4.66 3.70
N TYR A 63 -9.44 -4.00 2.68
CA TYR A 63 -9.85 -4.18 1.29
C TYR A 63 -9.73 -5.66 0.84
N GLN A 64 -8.62 -6.29 1.19
CA GLN A 64 -8.38 -7.70 0.94
C GLN A 64 -7.78 -8.35 2.20
N LEU A 65 -8.52 -9.31 2.75
CA LEU A 65 -8.19 -9.99 4.01
C LEU A 65 -7.31 -11.22 3.84
N ASN A 66 -7.37 -11.86 2.67
CA ASN A 66 -6.68 -13.12 2.40
C ASN A 66 -5.72 -12.94 1.23
N LEU A 67 -4.54 -13.53 1.36
CA LEU A 67 -3.58 -13.67 0.27
C LEU A 67 -4.18 -14.52 -0.84
N LYS A 68 -4.04 -14.08 -2.09
CA LYS A 68 -4.42 -14.89 -3.26
C LYS A 68 -3.22 -15.65 -3.83
N SER A 69 -2.08 -14.99 -3.98
CA SER A 69 -0.85 -15.62 -4.46
C SER A 69 0.38 -15.01 -3.77
N GLN A 70 1.07 -14.08 -4.42
CA GLN A 70 2.02 -13.18 -3.76
C GLN A 70 1.49 -11.78 -4.00
N ASP A 71 0.87 -11.21 -2.98
CA ASP A 71 0.17 -9.95 -3.17
C ASP A 71 1.04 -8.79 -2.69
N ALA A 72 0.79 -7.62 -3.25
CA ALA A 72 1.25 -6.40 -2.63
C ALA A 72 0.55 -6.25 -1.26
N PHE A 73 1.16 -5.52 -0.34
CA PHE A 73 0.51 -5.10 0.89
C PHE A 73 0.64 -3.61 1.09
N VAL A 74 -0.27 -3.07 1.89
CA VAL A 74 -0.21 -1.70 2.41
C VAL A 74 -0.50 -1.75 3.90
N THR A 75 0.43 -1.29 4.71
CA THR A 75 0.27 -1.23 6.17
C THR A 75 0.46 0.18 6.69
N ARG A 76 -0.45 0.59 7.57
CA ARG A 76 -0.44 1.86 8.31
C ARG A 76 -0.18 1.60 9.80
N LEU A 77 0.86 2.25 10.31
CA LEU A 77 1.35 2.19 11.69
C LEU A 77 1.23 3.57 12.34
N ASN A 78 1.13 3.60 13.67
CA ASN A 78 1.31 4.84 14.41
C ASN A 78 2.80 5.27 14.41
N SER A 79 3.06 6.54 14.72
CA SER A 79 4.42 7.12 14.77
C SER A 79 5.34 6.58 15.86
N THR A 80 4.81 5.83 16.82
CA THR A 80 5.60 5.16 17.87
C THR A 80 6.01 3.75 17.48
N LEU A 81 5.52 3.23 16.34
CA LEU A 81 5.77 1.87 15.84
C LEU A 81 5.44 0.79 16.88
N SER A 82 4.44 1.04 17.74
CA SER A 82 4.09 0.18 18.87
C SER A 82 2.60 -0.12 18.94
N GLY A 83 2.21 -1.24 19.52
CA GLY A 83 0.79 -1.62 19.59
C GLY A 83 0.22 -2.13 18.25
N PRO A 84 -1.12 -2.18 18.10
CA PRO A 84 -1.76 -2.76 16.92
C PRO A 84 -1.58 -1.90 15.67
N LEU A 85 -1.70 -2.54 14.49
CA LEU A 85 -1.74 -1.85 13.19
C LEU A 85 -2.96 -0.92 13.12
N VAL A 86 -2.78 0.27 12.56
CA VAL A 86 -3.89 1.21 12.36
C VAL A 86 -4.76 0.78 11.17
N ALA A 87 -4.12 0.24 10.13
CA ALA A 87 -4.78 -0.43 9.00
C ALA A 87 -3.77 -1.35 8.30
N SER A 88 -4.22 -2.45 7.73
CA SER A 88 -3.37 -3.29 6.88
C SER A 88 -4.20 -4.16 5.95
N THR A 89 -3.78 -4.26 4.69
CA THR A 89 -4.47 -5.00 3.64
C THR A 89 -3.49 -5.65 2.68
N TYR A 90 -3.88 -6.79 2.10
CA TYR A 90 -3.31 -7.24 0.84
C TYR A 90 -3.87 -6.39 -0.32
N LEU A 91 -3.24 -6.49 -1.48
CA LEU A 91 -3.68 -5.88 -2.73
C LEU A 91 -3.14 -6.72 -3.90
N GLY A 92 -4.00 -7.56 -4.49
CA GLY A 92 -3.58 -8.44 -5.57
C GLY A 92 -4.68 -9.23 -6.28
N GLY A 93 -4.24 -9.92 -7.33
CA GLY A 93 -5.01 -10.84 -8.17
C GLY A 93 -4.54 -12.28 -7.98
N SER A 94 -4.72 -13.10 -9.00
CA SER A 94 -4.39 -14.54 -8.98
C SER A 94 -2.90 -14.86 -9.15
N SER A 95 -2.06 -13.86 -9.43
CA SER A 95 -0.62 -13.98 -9.64
C SER A 95 0.16 -13.01 -8.76
N SER A 96 1.41 -12.70 -9.11
CA SER A 96 2.30 -11.90 -8.26
C SER A 96 2.13 -10.40 -8.46
N GLU A 97 1.97 -9.68 -7.36
CA GLU A 97 1.99 -8.22 -7.27
C GLU A 97 3.14 -7.72 -6.41
N TYR A 98 3.68 -6.57 -6.82
CA TYR A 98 4.81 -5.94 -6.16
C TYR A 98 4.49 -4.47 -5.91
N GLY A 99 4.13 -4.11 -4.67
CA GLY A 99 4.00 -2.72 -4.26
C GLY A 99 5.38 -2.11 -4.02
N THR A 100 5.82 -1.20 -4.91
CA THR A 100 7.18 -0.64 -4.88
C THR A 100 7.22 0.85 -4.55
N ALA A 101 6.07 1.52 -4.50
CA ALA A 101 5.95 2.92 -4.10
C ALA A 101 4.67 3.15 -3.30
N VAL A 102 4.72 4.09 -2.34
CA VAL A 102 3.57 4.56 -1.58
C VAL A 102 3.65 6.08 -1.39
N ALA A 103 2.51 6.75 -1.54
CA ALA A 103 2.36 8.17 -1.27
C ALA A 103 1.03 8.42 -0.56
N VAL A 104 0.96 9.47 0.25
CA VAL A 104 -0.28 9.92 0.90
C VAL A 104 -0.56 11.35 0.50
N ARG A 105 -1.77 11.62 0.04
CA ARG A 105 -2.21 12.96 -0.33
C ARG A 105 -3.68 13.13 0.03
N GLU A 106 -4.00 14.21 0.75
CA GLU A 106 -5.38 14.58 1.09
C GLU A 106 -6.15 13.44 1.79
N GLY A 107 -5.45 12.61 2.57
CA GLY A 107 -6.02 11.46 3.29
C GLY A 107 -6.10 10.17 2.48
N ASN A 108 -5.84 10.20 1.18
CA ASN A 108 -5.82 9.03 0.32
C ASN A 108 -4.43 8.41 0.27
N VAL A 109 -4.37 7.08 0.21
CA VAL A 109 -3.13 6.32 0.06
C VAL A 109 -3.02 5.85 -1.39
N TYR A 110 -1.97 6.27 -2.07
CA TYR A 110 -1.64 5.85 -3.42
C TYR A 110 -0.52 4.81 -3.35
N VAL A 111 -0.71 3.68 -4.00
CA VAL A 111 0.30 2.63 -4.11
C VAL A 111 0.56 2.35 -5.57
N ALA A 112 1.83 2.31 -5.95
CA ALA A 112 2.24 1.97 -7.29
C ALA A 112 3.19 0.78 -7.28
N GLY A 113 3.23 0.08 -8.41
CA GLY A 113 3.92 -1.19 -8.52
C GLY A 113 3.73 -1.83 -9.87
N TYR A 114 3.93 -3.14 -9.92
CA TYR A 114 3.60 -3.94 -11.09
C TYR A 114 2.91 -5.25 -10.71
N SER A 115 2.11 -5.76 -11.63
CA SER A 115 1.30 -6.97 -11.47
C SER A 115 1.52 -7.94 -12.63
N ASN A 116 1.57 -9.21 -12.29
CA ASN A 116 1.58 -10.32 -13.24
C ASN A 116 0.16 -10.89 -13.45
N SER A 117 -0.83 -10.42 -12.67
CA SER A 117 -2.19 -10.91 -12.67
C SER A 117 -3.01 -10.38 -13.84
N THR A 118 -3.74 -11.26 -14.51
CA THR A 118 -4.75 -10.88 -15.51
C THR A 118 -6.04 -10.38 -14.87
N ASP A 119 -6.21 -10.61 -13.57
CA ASP A 119 -7.34 -10.25 -12.72
C ASP A 119 -6.95 -9.29 -11.58
N TYR A 120 -5.91 -8.46 -11.81
CA TYR A 120 -5.58 -7.38 -10.87
C TYR A 120 -6.82 -6.48 -10.64
N PRO A 121 -7.11 -6.04 -9.41
CA PRO A 121 -8.30 -5.24 -9.16
C PRO A 121 -8.28 -3.90 -9.90
N VAL A 122 -9.26 -3.71 -10.78
CA VAL A 122 -9.47 -2.48 -11.54
C VAL A 122 -10.89 -1.94 -11.31
N THR A 123 -11.03 -0.62 -11.30
CA THR A 123 -12.34 0.05 -11.25
C THR A 123 -12.85 0.39 -12.64
N SER A 124 -14.10 0.81 -12.77
CA SER A 124 -14.63 1.31 -14.04
C SER A 124 -14.02 2.67 -14.40
N GLY A 125 -13.89 2.96 -15.69
CA GLY A 125 -13.37 4.26 -16.18
C GLY A 125 -11.86 4.46 -16.00
N VAL A 126 -11.10 3.38 -15.78
CA VAL A 126 -9.63 3.44 -15.67
C VAL A 126 -8.94 3.63 -17.02
N TYR A 127 -7.70 4.16 -16.98
CA TYR A 127 -6.87 4.36 -18.17
C TYR A 127 -6.60 3.06 -18.93
N GLN A 128 -6.27 1.99 -18.20
CA GLN A 128 -6.06 0.66 -18.74
C GLN A 128 -6.70 -0.36 -17.78
N GLY A 129 -7.76 -1.03 -18.25
CA GLY A 129 -8.53 -1.99 -17.44
C GLY A 129 -8.13 -3.45 -17.61
N THR A 130 -7.22 -3.75 -18.54
CA THR A 130 -6.78 -5.12 -18.82
C THR A 130 -5.27 -5.15 -18.98
N LYS A 131 -4.65 -6.20 -18.47
CA LYS A 131 -3.23 -6.45 -18.64
C LYS A 131 -2.87 -6.60 -20.12
N ALA A 132 -1.83 -5.90 -20.57
CA ALA A 132 -1.37 -5.86 -21.96
C ALA A 132 0.03 -6.46 -22.17
N GLY A 133 0.75 -6.86 -21.11
CA GLY A 133 2.07 -7.49 -21.17
C GLY A 133 2.28 -8.64 -20.18
N VAL A 134 3.55 -9.04 -20.00
CA VAL A 134 3.95 -10.04 -18.99
C VAL A 134 3.84 -9.46 -17.58
N ASN A 135 4.25 -8.20 -17.41
CA ASN A 135 4.06 -7.42 -16.20
C ASN A 135 3.49 -6.06 -16.62
N ASP A 136 2.46 -5.59 -15.94
CA ASP A 136 1.89 -4.27 -16.16
C ASP A 136 2.06 -3.42 -14.91
N ALA A 137 2.40 -2.14 -15.10
CA ALA A 137 2.42 -1.20 -14.00
C ALA A 137 0.99 -0.96 -13.48
N PHE A 138 0.84 -0.83 -12.17
CA PHE A 138 -0.43 -0.42 -11.55
C PHE A 138 -0.22 0.82 -10.69
N VAL A 139 -1.31 1.59 -10.55
CA VAL A 139 -1.48 2.58 -9.51
C VAL A 139 -2.85 2.35 -8.88
N ALA A 140 -2.88 2.13 -7.57
CA ALA A 140 -4.09 1.94 -6.79
C ALA A 140 -4.28 3.11 -5.82
N GLU A 141 -5.50 3.63 -5.75
CA GLU A 141 -5.92 4.58 -4.74
C GLU A 141 -6.79 3.84 -3.70
N LEU A 142 -6.32 3.85 -2.45
CA LEU A 142 -7.03 3.34 -1.29
C LEU A 142 -7.56 4.56 -0.52
N THR A 143 -8.87 4.79 -0.62
CA THR A 143 -9.57 5.82 0.17
C THR A 143 -10.23 5.12 1.34
N GLY A 144 -10.15 5.64 2.55
CA GLY A 144 -10.99 5.16 3.63
C GLY A 144 -11.35 6.29 4.58
N PRO A 145 -12.47 6.18 5.32
CA PRO A 145 -12.66 7.05 6.46
C PRO A 145 -11.48 6.82 7.41
N SER A 146 -11.23 7.77 8.29
CA SER A 146 -10.36 7.61 9.45
C SER A 146 -10.72 6.39 10.35
N SER A 147 -11.74 5.60 10.00
CA SER A 147 -11.97 4.23 10.48
C SER A 147 -12.53 3.28 9.39
N SER A 148 -11.80 2.19 9.14
CA SER A 148 -12.26 0.84 8.76
C SER A 148 -13.09 0.55 7.49
N HIS A 149 -13.09 1.37 6.44
CA HIS A 149 -13.65 0.92 5.14
C HIS A 149 -12.86 1.50 3.97
N LEU A 150 -12.04 0.68 3.29
CA LEU A 150 -11.31 1.13 2.11
C LEU A 150 -12.19 1.00 0.86
N THR A 151 -12.47 2.12 0.19
CA THR A 151 -13.10 2.19 -1.14
C THR A 151 -12.08 2.75 -2.12
N THR A 152 -12.05 2.32 -3.38
CA THR A 152 -11.32 3.05 -4.43
C THR A 152 -12.25 4.16 -4.93
N THR A 153 -11.96 5.42 -4.60
CA THR A 153 -12.76 6.57 -5.02
C THR A 153 -11.89 7.54 -5.80
N GLN A 154 -12.19 7.75 -7.08
CA GLN A 154 -11.56 8.81 -7.88
C GLN A 154 -12.20 10.17 -7.53
N ARG A 155 -11.39 11.17 -7.15
CA ARG A 155 -11.76 12.58 -7.33
C ARG A 155 -10.98 13.14 -8.51
N PHE A 156 -11.69 13.47 -9.59
CA PHE A 156 -11.12 14.23 -10.69
C PHE A 156 -10.67 15.61 -10.19
N CYS A 157 -9.43 15.99 -10.50
CA CYS A 157 -9.05 17.40 -10.58
C CYS A 157 -9.80 17.99 -11.79
N PRO A 158 -10.72 18.96 -11.62
CA PRO A 158 -11.40 19.56 -12.76
C PRO A 158 -10.37 20.29 -13.61
N THR A 159 -10.14 19.80 -14.83
CA THR A 159 -9.36 20.54 -15.83
C THR A 159 -10.09 21.85 -16.10
N SER A 160 -9.45 22.97 -15.76
CA SER A 160 -9.91 24.28 -16.16
C SER A 160 -9.97 24.32 -17.68
N ARG A 161 -11.19 24.47 -18.20
CA ARG A 161 -11.45 24.65 -19.62
C ARG A 161 -10.81 25.97 -20.03
N LEU A 162 -9.67 25.90 -20.73
CA LEU A 162 -9.13 27.05 -21.46
C LEU A 162 -10.12 27.39 -22.58
N THR A 163 -11.04 28.31 -22.32
CA THR A 163 -11.74 29.01 -23.40
C THR A 163 -10.72 29.88 -24.12
N ARG A 164 -10.32 29.43 -25.31
CA ARG A 164 -9.52 30.21 -26.26
C ARG A 164 -10.41 31.34 -26.78
N GLY A 165 -10.40 32.47 -26.10
CA GLY A 165 -10.93 33.72 -26.65
C GLY A 165 -9.86 34.39 -27.48
N HIS A 166 -10.09 34.54 -28.79
CA HIS A 166 -9.46 35.59 -29.57
C HIS A 166 -10.37 35.94 -30.77
N LEU A 167 -10.86 37.19 -30.67
CA LEU A 167 -11.39 38.13 -31.68
C LEU A 167 -12.65 37.71 -32.45
#